data_AF-A0AAX1PKJ6-F1
#
_entry.id   AF-A0AAX1PKJ6-F1
#
_cell.length_a   1.000
_cell.length_b   1.000
_cell.length_c   1.000
_cell.angle_alpha   90.00
_cell.angle_beta   90.00
_cell.angle_gamma   90.00
#
_symmetry.space_group_name_H-M   'P 1'
#
loop_
_entity.id
_entity.type
_entity.pdbx_description
1 polymer ?
#
loop_
_entity_poly.entity_id
_entity_poly.type
_entity_poly.pdbx_seq_one_letter_code
_entity_poly.pdbx_strand_id
1 'polypeptide(L)'
;MSSIYALIRFEEGWRPQPYRCTEGYPTVGFGFRIGPKGADLDLYQFFLPVRAGEAWLDSLISNLEVDMRRDPKLAMALQVCERDQARLAVLQSMAYQMGVKGLAAFKNTLQAVIERRWNDASAGMLNSRWAKQTPERAQRHALQMRTGLWAPEYGA
;
A
#
# COMPACT_ATOMS: atom_id res chain seq x y z
N MET A 1 -6.28 -4.13 16.94
CA MET A 1 -5.37 -2.96 16.86
C MET A 1 -5.14 -2.67 15.38
N SER A 2 -5.59 -1.52 14.89
CA SER A 2 -5.40 -1.13 13.49
C SER A 2 -3.93 -0.84 13.22
N SER A 3 -3.38 -1.46 12.17
CA SER A 3 -1.97 -1.36 11.79
C SER A 3 -1.81 -1.45 10.27
N ILE A 4 -0.63 -1.08 9.76
CA ILE A 4 -0.33 -1.23 8.33
C ILE A 4 -0.45 -2.69 7.87
N TYR A 5 -0.12 -3.66 8.73
CA TYR A 5 -0.32 -5.08 8.43
C TYR A 5 -1.80 -5.43 8.26
N ALA A 6 -2.67 -4.95 9.15
CA ALA A 6 -4.09 -5.24 9.07
C ALA A 6 -4.70 -4.63 7.81
N LEU A 7 -4.26 -3.41 7.45
CA LEU A 7 -4.63 -2.75 6.21
C LEU A 7 -4.17 -3.55 4.98
N ILE A 8 -2.88 -3.89 4.88
CA ILE A 8 -2.35 -4.65 3.74
C ILE A 8 -2.97 -6.05 3.68
N ARG A 9 -3.17 -6.71 4.81
CA ARG A 9 -3.86 -8.00 4.89
C ARG A 9 -5.28 -7.94 4.35
N PHE A 10 -6.01 -6.86 4.66
CA PHE A 10 -7.37 -6.69 4.15
C PHE A 10 -7.37 -6.39 2.64
N GLU A 11 -6.49 -5.50 2.19
CA GLU A 11 -6.48 -5.04 0.78
C GLU A 11 -5.83 -6.03 -0.20
N GLU A 12 -4.79 -6.75 0.23
CA GLU A 12 -4.01 -7.67 -0.63
C GLU A 12 -4.34 -9.14 -0.33
N GLY A 13 -4.93 -9.43 0.84
CA GLY A 13 -5.14 -10.78 1.32
C GLY A 13 -3.88 -11.45 1.87
N TRP A 14 -4.04 -12.68 2.38
CA TRP A 14 -2.92 -13.52 2.82
C TRP A 14 -3.06 -14.93 2.22
N ARG A 15 -2.03 -15.38 1.51
CA ARG A 15 -1.96 -16.75 0.98
C ARG A 15 -0.66 -17.43 1.42
N PRO A 16 -0.69 -18.42 2.31
CA PRO A 16 0.53 -19.01 2.88
C PRO A 16 1.26 -19.92 1.89
N GLN A 17 0.63 -20.33 0.79
CA GLN A 17 1.25 -21.14 -0.26
C GLN A 17 1.41 -20.32 -1.55
N PRO A 18 2.49 -20.54 -2.32
CA PRO A 18 2.67 -19.94 -3.62
C PRO A 18 1.47 -20.17 -4.55
N TYR A 19 1.09 -19.14 -5.29
CA TYR A 19 0.00 -19.14 -6.25
C TYR A 19 0.36 -18.28 -7.47
N ARG A 20 -0.41 -18.40 -8.56
CA ARG A 20 -0.30 -17.47 -9.70
C ARG A 20 -1.23 -16.28 -9.48
N CYS A 21 -0.68 -15.07 -9.48
CA CYS A 21 -1.50 -13.86 -9.46
C CYS A 21 -2.21 -13.62 -10.81
N THR A 22 -3.10 -12.62 -10.86
CA THR A 22 -3.86 -12.26 -12.07
C THR A 22 -2.97 -11.86 -13.24
N GLU A 23 -1.77 -11.36 -12.98
CA GLU A 23 -0.79 -11.00 -14.00
C GLU A 23 0.14 -12.17 -14.42
N GLY A 24 -0.01 -13.34 -13.82
CA GLY A 24 0.72 -14.57 -14.16
C GLY A 24 2.09 -14.73 -13.50
N TYR A 25 2.39 -13.98 -12.44
CA TYR A 25 3.59 -14.15 -11.64
C TYR A 25 3.37 -15.17 -10.51
N PRO A 26 4.38 -15.98 -10.15
CA PRO A 26 4.41 -16.68 -8.87
C PRO A 26 4.42 -15.68 -7.71
N THR A 27 3.50 -15.86 -6.78
CA THR A 27 3.23 -14.92 -5.69
C THR A 27 2.92 -15.69 -4.39
N VAL A 28 3.27 -15.14 -3.22
CA VAL A 28 2.95 -15.72 -1.90
C VAL A 28 2.67 -14.63 -0.85
N GLY A 29 2.15 -15.01 0.31
CA GLY A 29 1.98 -14.12 1.46
C GLY A 29 0.99 -12.98 1.18
N PHE A 30 1.44 -11.75 1.44
CA PHE A 30 0.68 -10.50 1.20
C PHE A 30 0.85 -9.97 -0.23
N GLY A 31 0.94 -10.85 -1.23
CA GLY A 31 1.17 -10.44 -2.62
C GLY A 31 2.66 -10.34 -3.02
N PHE A 32 3.56 -11.04 -2.32
CA PHE A 32 4.99 -11.03 -2.62
C PHE A 32 5.26 -11.78 -3.92
N ARG A 33 5.77 -11.09 -4.94
CA ARG A 33 6.26 -11.72 -6.16
C ARG A 33 7.56 -12.48 -5.87
N ILE A 34 7.59 -13.77 -6.18
CA ILE A 34 8.74 -14.66 -5.90
C ILE A 34 9.41 -15.20 -7.16
N GLY A 35 8.87 -14.89 -8.35
CA GLY A 35 9.40 -15.39 -9.62
C GLY A 35 9.09 -14.50 -10.82
N PRO A 36 9.69 -14.81 -11.99
CA PRO A 36 9.36 -14.15 -13.25
C PRO A 36 8.00 -14.60 -13.78
N LYS A 37 7.43 -13.81 -14.70
CA LYS A 37 6.13 -14.10 -15.30
C LYS A 37 6.16 -15.46 -16.00
N GLY A 38 5.13 -16.27 -15.78
CA GLY A 38 5.00 -17.56 -16.46
C GLY A 38 5.94 -18.66 -15.95
N ALA A 39 6.79 -18.39 -14.95
CA ALA A 39 7.57 -19.44 -14.31
C ALA A 39 6.66 -20.55 -13.77
N ASP A 40 7.15 -21.79 -13.80
CA ASP A 40 6.42 -22.93 -13.28
C ASP A 40 6.23 -22.80 -11.77
N LEU A 41 5.00 -23.01 -11.29
CA LEU A 41 4.68 -22.89 -9.86
C LEU A 41 5.26 -24.07 -9.07
N ASP A 42 5.49 -25.20 -9.73
CA ASP A 42 6.10 -26.40 -9.13
C ASP A 42 7.54 -26.17 -8.68
N LEU A 43 8.19 -25.10 -9.13
CA LEU A 43 9.50 -24.65 -8.63
C LEU A 43 9.43 -23.96 -7.27
N TYR A 44 8.22 -23.67 -6.77
CA TYR A 44 7.97 -22.90 -5.56
C TYR A 44 7.08 -23.69 -4.61
N GLN A 45 7.60 -24.80 -4.07
CA GLN A 45 6.87 -25.67 -3.14
C GLN A 45 7.30 -25.43 -1.71
N PHE A 46 6.64 -24.46 -1.05
CA PHE A 46 6.85 -24.20 0.36
C PHE A 46 5.59 -23.63 1.01
N PHE A 47 5.58 -23.60 2.34
CA PHE A 47 4.59 -22.90 3.14
C PHE A 47 5.28 -21.73 3.82
N LEU A 48 4.69 -20.54 3.73
CA LEU A 48 5.17 -19.34 4.41
C LEU A 48 4.41 -19.16 5.72
N PRO A 49 5.06 -19.31 6.89
CA PRO A 49 4.44 -18.99 8.17
C PRO A 49 4.07 -17.50 8.24
N VAL A 50 2.93 -17.17 8.86
CA VAL A 50 2.42 -15.79 8.90
C VAL A 50 3.43 -14.80 9.48
N ARG A 51 4.13 -15.17 10.57
CA ARG A 51 5.15 -14.30 11.18
C ARG A 51 6.35 -14.03 10.28
N ALA A 52 6.75 -15.02 9.48
CA ALA A 52 7.81 -14.83 8.48
C ALA A 52 7.33 -13.91 7.35
N GLY A 53 6.05 -14.05 6.95
CA GLY A 53 5.43 -13.14 5.99
C GLY A 53 5.30 -11.70 6.49
N GLU A 54 4.97 -11.50 7.78
CA GLU A 54 4.93 -10.17 8.40
C GLU A 54 6.31 -9.53 8.42
N ALA A 55 7.36 -10.26 8.83
CA ALA A 55 8.74 -9.76 8.80
C ALA A 55 9.20 -9.44 7.36
N TRP A 56 8.77 -10.21 6.37
CA TRP A 56 9.05 -9.89 4.96
C TRP A 56 8.30 -8.63 4.53
N LEU A 57 7.02 -8.47 4.91
CA LEU A 57 6.27 -7.25 4.62
C LEU A 57 6.95 -6.01 5.20
N ASP A 58 7.49 -6.10 6.42
CA ASP A 58 8.23 -4.99 7.06
C ASP A 58 9.46 -4.58 6.27
N SER A 59 10.23 -5.55 5.80
CA SER A 59 11.39 -5.29 4.96
C SER A 59 10.96 -4.59 3.66
N LEU A 60 9.87 -5.03 3.04
CA LEU A 60 9.35 -4.42 1.81
C LEU A 60 8.86 -2.99 2.04
N ILE A 61 8.07 -2.75 3.09
CA ILE A 61 7.58 -1.40 3.44
C ILE A 61 8.76 -0.49 3.77
N SER A 62 9.75 -0.96 4.54
CA SER A 62 10.94 -0.18 4.88
C SER A 62 11.72 0.24 3.62
N ASN A 63 11.94 -0.70 2.69
CA ASN A 63 12.60 -0.41 1.42
C ASN A 63 11.78 0.57 0.56
N LEU A 64 10.46 0.38 0.52
CA LEU A 64 9.53 1.25 -0.18
C LEU A 64 9.59 2.68 0.36
N GLU A 65 9.61 2.86 1.68
CA GLU A 65 9.76 4.19 2.29
C GLU A 65 11.09 4.85 1.93
N VAL A 66 12.19 4.09 1.95
CA VAL A 66 13.50 4.59 1.50
C VAL A 66 13.41 5.10 0.06
N ASP A 67 12.78 4.33 -0.83
CA ASP A 67 12.59 4.75 -2.22
C ASP A 67 11.65 5.95 -2.36
N MET A 68 10.57 6.01 -1.58
CA MET A 68 9.67 7.16 -1.55
C MET A 68 10.39 8.43 -1.10
N ARG A 69 11.28 8.34 -0.12
CA ARG A 69 12.06 9.49 0.38
C ARG A 69 13.08 10.04 -0.64
N ARG A 70 13.34 9.31 -1.74
CA ARG A 70 14.15 9.82 -2.86
C ARG A 70 13.41 10.83 -3.74
N ASP A 71 12.07 10.82 -3.73
CA ASP A 71 11.27 11.85 -4.38
C ASP A 71 10.99 12.99 -3.39
N PRO A 72 11.33 14.26 -3.70
CA PRO A 72 11.19 15.36 -2.75
C PRO A 72 9.75 15.60 -2.25
N LYS A 73 8.74 15.44 -3.12
CA LYS A 73 7.35 15.66 -2.71
C LYS A 73 6.85 14.53 -1.83
N LEU A 74 7.19 13.29 -2.16
CA LEU A 74 6.86 12.15 -1.30
C LEU A 74 7.58 12.23 0.05
N ALA A 75 8.85 12.63 0.08
CA ALA A 75 9.59 12.83 1.32
C ALA A 75 8.88 13.84 2.24
N MET A 76 8.46 14.99 1.70
CA MET A 76 7.69 15.99 2.45
C MET A 76 6.33 15.45 2.92
N ALA A 77 5.59 14.75 2.05
CA ALA A 77 4.30 14.17 2.41
C ALA A 77 4.43 13.13 3.52
N LEU A 78 5.45 12.25 3.45
CA LEU A 78 5.78 11.28 4.49
C LEU A 78 6.10 11.98 5.82
N GLN A 79 6.93 13.03 5.79
CA GLN A 79 7.27 13.79 6.99
C GLN A 79 6.04 14.43 7.65
N VAL A 80 5.12 14.97 6.84
CA VAL A 80 3.87 15.54 7.37
C VAL A 80 2.98 14.48 8.01
N CYS A 81 2.98 13.26 7.48
CA CYS A 81 2.19 12.14 7.99
C CYS A 81 2.90 11.30 9.08
N GLU A 82 4.17 11.54 9.39
CA GLU A 82 4.98 10.68 10.28
C GLU A 82 4.35 10.45 11.67
N ARG A 83 3.67 11.46 12.22
CA ARG A 83 2.97 11.39 13.52
C ARG A 83 1.51 10.94 13.42
N ASP A 84 1.02 10.70 12.21
CA ASP A 84 -0.32 10.21 11.92
C ASP A 84 -0.24 8.89 11.18
N GLN A 85 -0.25 7.81 11.96
CA GLN A 85 -0.07 6.46 11.44
C GLN A 85 -1.17 6.05 10.44
N ALA A 86 -2.39 6.57 10.59
CA ALA A 86 -3.48 6.27 9.66
C ALA A 86 -3.21 6.92 8.29
N ARG A 87 -2.77 8.18 8.25
CA ARG A 87 -2.42 8.87 6.99
C ARG A 87 -1.14 8.30 6.37
N LEU A 88 -0.14 8.00 7.20
CA LEU A 88 1.11 7.37 6.73
C LEU A 88 0.83 6.02 6.06
N ALA A 89 -0.01 5.18 6.68
CA ALA A 89 -0.39 3.88 6.16
C ALA A 89 -1.09 3.94 4.80
N VAL A 90 -1.84 5.01 4.51
CA VAL A 90 -2.43 5.23 3.19
C VAL A 90 -1.35 5.43 2.12
N LEU A 91 -0.36 6.28 2.40
CA LEU A 91 0.74 6.53 1.46
C LEU A 91 1.57 5.26 1.21
N GLN A 92 1.92 4.53 2.27
CA GLN A 92 2.61 3.24 2.18
C GLN A 92 1.79 2.22 1.37
N SER A 93 0.50 2.08 1.65
CA SER A 93 -0.38 1.13 0.97
C SER A 93 -0.56 1.44 -0.51
N MET A 94 -0.72 2.73 -0.86
CA MET A 94 -0.78 3.14 -2.25
C MET A 94 0.53 2.83 -2.98
N ALA A 95 1.68 3.16 -2.38
CA ALA A 95 2.97 2.88 -2.99
C ALA A 95 3.24 1.36 -3.08
N TYR A 96 2.76 0.54 -2.14
CA TYR A 96 2.83 -0.92 -2.24
C TYR A 96 2.03 -1.45 -3.45
N GLN A 97 0.81 -0.93 -3.65
CA GLN A 97 -0.08 -1.38 -4.71
C GLN A 97 0.37 -0.97 -6.13
N MET A 98 0.80 0.29 -6.30
CA MET A 98 1.05 0.87 -7.63
C MET A 98 2.50 1.32 -7.85
N GLY A 99 3.38 1.05 -6.89
CA GLY A 99 4.76 1.50 -6.88
C GLY A 99 4.93 2.98 -6.54
N VAL A 100 6.15 3.33 -6.11
CA VAL A 100 6.56 4.69 -5.76
C VAL A 100 6.33 5.68 -6.91
N LYS A 101 6.68 5.29 -8.14
CA LYS A 101 6.47 6.14 -9.34
C LYS A 101 4.98 6.40 -9.60
N GLY A 102 4.12 5.40 -9.37
CA GLY A 102 2.68 5.55 -9.52
C GLY A 102 2.11 6.54 -8.51
N LEU A 103 2.53 6.44 -7.24
CA LEU A 103 2.13 7.39 -6.21
C LEU A 103 2.70 8.80 -6.44
N ALA A 104 3.95 8.93 -6.89
CA ALA A 104 4.58 10.23 -7.18
C ALA A 104 3.83 11.02 -8.27
N ALA A 105 3.06 10.35 -9.14
CA ALA A 105 2.23 11.00 -10.15
C ALA A 105 1.05 11.80 -9.57
N PHE A 106 0.68 11.59 -8.30
CA PHE A 106 -0.41 12.29 -7.61
C PHE A 106 0.00 13.70 -7.15
N LYS A 107 0.59 14.49 -8.04
CA LYS A 107 1.26 15.77 -7.72
C LYS A 107 0.39 16.74 -6.92
N ASN A 108 -0.88 16.89 -7.27
CA ASN A 108 -1.80 17.81 -6.61
C ASN A 108 -2.28 17.27 -5.26
N THR A 109 -2.56 15.97 -5.18
CA THR A 109 -2.92 15.29 -3.93
C THR A 109 -1.78 15.35 -2.93
N LEU A 110 -0.55 15.06 -3.35
CA LEU A 110 0.64 15.15 -2.50
C LEU A 110 0.88 16.58 -2.03
N GLN A 111 0.65 17.58 -2.89
CA GLN A 111 0.70 18.98 -2.49
C GLN A 111 -0.34 19.29 -1.40
N ALA A 112 -1.57 18.83 -1.56
CA ALA A 112 -2.61 18.99 -0.55
C ALA A 112 -2.25 18.28 0.77
N VAL A 113 -1.62 17.10 0.73
CA VAL A 113 -1.09 16.41 1.91
C VAL A 113 -0.02 17.25 2.62
N ILE A 114 0.96 17.78 1.87
CA ILE A 114 2.03 18.61 2.43
C ILE A 114 1.46 19.86 3.12
N GLU A 115 0.44 20.46 2.52
CA GLU A 115 -0.26 21.64 3.04
C GLU A 115 -1.35 21.30 4.07
N ARG A 116 -1.49 20.01 4.44
CA ARG A 116 -2.50 19.49 5.39
C ARG A 116 -3.95 19.81 4.97
N ARG A 117 -4.20 20.00 3.68
CA ARG A 117 -5.54 20.16 3.09
C ARG A 117 -6.19 18.80 2.87
N TRP A 118 -6.58 18.13 3.96
CA TRP A 118 -7.02 16.73 3.95
C TRP A 118 -8.27 16.45 3.10
N ASN A 119 -9.20 17.40 3.06
CA ASN A 119 -10.38 17.29 2.18
C ASN A 119 -9.97 17.29 0.70
N ASP A 120 -9.06 18.18 0.32
CA ASP A 120 -8.55 18.28 -1.05
C ASP A 120 -7.70 17.05 -1.42
N ALA A 121 -6.89 16.54 -0.48
CA ALA A 121 -6.13 15.31 -0.67
C ALA A 121 -7.07 14.13 -0.95
N SER A 122 -8.10 13.95 -0.12
CA SER A 122 -9.10 12.89 -0.30
C SER A 122 -9.85 13.01 -1.63
N ALA A 123 -10.32 14.22 -1.99
CA ALA A 123 -10.96 14.47 -3.28
C ALA A 123 -10.01 14.17 -4.46
N GLY A 124 -8.74 14.56 -4.36
CA GLY A 124 -7.71 14.28 -5.36
C GLY A 124 -7.40 12.79 -5.51
N MET A 125 -7.43 12.02 -4.42
CA MET A 125 -7.29 10.56 -4.47
C MET A 125 -8.44 9.91 -5.25
N LEU A 126 -9.68 10.33 -4.99
CA LEU A 126 -10.87 9.80 -5.65
C LEU A 126 -10.97 10.24 -7.12
N ASN A 127 -10.44 11.41 -7.46
CA ASN A 127 -10.32 11.89 -8.83
C ASN A 127 -9.06 11.34 -9.53
N SER A 128 -8.87 10.02 -9.51
CA SER A 128 -7.71 9.38 -10.12
C SER A 128 -8.08 8.13 -10.91
N ARG A 129 -7.23 7.72 -11.85
CA ARG A 129 -7.38 6.44 -12.55
C ARG A 129 -7.31 5.27 -11.57
N TRP A 130 -6.46 5.36 -10.56
CA TRP A 130 -6.35 4.37 -9.50
C TRP A 130 -7.70 4.14 -8.80
N ALA A 131 -8.42 5.21 -8.46
CA ALA A 131 -9.75 5.10 -7.87
C ALA A 131 -10.78 4.44 -8.80
N LYS A 132 -10.63 4.57 -10.11
CA LYS A 132 -11.48 3.85 -11.08
C LYS A 132 -11.14 2.36 -11.16
N GLN A 133 -9.88 1.99 -10.93
CA GLN A 133 -9.42 0.60 -11.01
C GLN A 133 -9.69 -0.19 -9.73
N THR A 134 -9.60 0.45 -8.57
CA THR A 134 -9.88 -0.17 -7.26
C THR A 134 -10.77 0.75 -6.41
N PRO A 135 -12.07 0.89 -6.75
CA PRO A 135 -12.94 1.91 -6.18
C PRO A 135 -13.16 1.77 -4.68
N GLU A 136 -13.38 0.56 -4.17
CA GLU A 136 -13.65 0.34 -2.75
C GLU A 136 -12.42 0.68 -1.88
N ARG A 137 -11.23 0.20 -2.29
CA ARG A 137 -9.96 0.54 -1.65
C ARG A 137 -9.70 2.04 -1.66
N ALA A 138 -9.92 2.68 -2.81
CA ALA A 138 -9.71 4.11 -2.95
C ALA A 138 -10.65 4.92 -2.05
N GLN A 139 -11.90 4.49 -1.88
CA GLN A 139 -12.85 5.12 -0.95
C GLN A 139 -12.40 5.02 0.51
N ARG A 140 -12.00 3.82 0.97
CA ARG A 140 -11.49 3.63 2.33
C ARG A 140 -10.24 4.48 2.58
N HIS A 141 -9.26 4.42 1.67
CA HIS A 141 -8.02 5.18 1.79
C HIS A 141 -8.24 6.69 1.74
N ALA A 142 -9.13 7.17 0.87
CA ALA A 142 -9.47 8.58 0.80
C ALA A 142 -10.18 9.06 2.08
N LEU A 143 -11.03 8.24 2.68
CA LEU A 143 -11.69 8.55 3.95
C LEU A 143 -10.67 8.57 5.11
N GLN A 144 -9.76 7.59 5.14
CA GLN A 144 -8.68 7.50 6.12
C GLN A 144 -7.71 8.68 5.99
N MET A 145 -7.35 9.08 4.77
CA MET A 145 -6.53 10.28 4.53
C MET A 145 -7.24 11.57 5.00
N ARG A 146 -8.55 11.68 4.73
CA ARG A 146 -9.36 12.83 5.15
C ARG A 146 -9.41 12.96 6.67
N THR A 147 -9.73 11.88 7.36
CA THR A 147 -10.06 11.88 8.79
C THR A 147 -8.85 11.70 9.70
N GLY A 148 -7.81 10.99 9.25
CA GLY A 148 -6.73 10.51 10.12
C GLY A 148 -7.16 9.36 11.03
N LEU A 149 -8.30 8.73 10.75
CA LEU A 149 -8.80 7.55 11.46
C LEU A 149 -8.64 6.33 10.55
N TRP A 150 -8.26 5.21 11.14
CA TRP A 150 -8.23 3.94 10.43
C TRP A 150 -9.62 3.58 9.90
N ALA A 151 -9.68 3.04 8.69
CA ALA A 151 -10.92 2.45 8.19
C ALA A 151 -11.33 1.30 9.13
N PRO A 152 -12.61 1.20 9.55
CA PRO A 152 -13.08 0.16 10.47
C PRO A 152 -12.73 -1.26 10.01
N GLU A 153 -12.66 -1.48 8.70
CA GLU A 153 -12.31 -2.75 8.06
C GLU A 153 -10.87 -3.20 8.36
N TYR A 154 -9.96 -2.26 8.64
CA TYR A 154 -8.56 -2.56 8.97
C TYR A 154 -8.36 -2.87 10.45
N GLY A 155 -9.44 -2.93 11.23
CA GLY A 155 -9.41 -3.36 12.61
C GLY A 155 -10.59 -2.83 13.41
N ALA A 156 -11.56 -3.71 13.66
CA ALA A 156 -12.14 -3.87 14.99
C ALA A 156 -11.19 -4.76 15.81
#